data_AF-A0A971CWU5-F1
#
_entry.id   AF-A0A971CWU5-F1
#
_cell.length_a   1.000
_cell.length_b   1.000
_cell.length_c   1.000
_cell.angle_alpha   90.00
_cell.angle_beta   90.00
_cell.angle_gamma   90.00
#
_symmetry.space_group_name_H-M   'P 1'
#
loop_
_entity.id
_entity.type
_entity.pdbx_description
1 polymer ?
#
loop_
_entity_poly.entity_id
_entity_poly.type
_entity_poly.pdbx_seq_one_letter_code
_entity_poly.pdbx_strand_id
1 'polypeptide(L)'
;MRRLRRARNRHIRTARRLARRIVTTGAFAGTFCLAPFTGPARSAETPACDPHRIAVAEDADKDLLTDREELALGYLPFRADQNRNEVADGAELATRCARALAQLPSHTQVTDDRQPFKQEMLVFGLEICDVCGEAVNMGVIRVVNPALGLTVEIPLMASHSMEHGSFSYSGQIHEGRVDVVRLARALGVRFPCESNEHQLPLAHGIEGLGRIAPDANDLDGDLLADSEELAAGLNLYDVDQDRNLVPDGMQLARRCAEIIDRLPAVEPDESGAVSVYKVSYLMRGLEWCEVCGQSVNMGYWQIVNTAAGKTVEVPEIARHFMEHGSFSSLGTLHGGSRVDVATLLETIGWPIECGDLGTTYPPGDLNEDCRVDADDFVELVNWWLNSTEPDNQITD
;
A
#
# COMPACT_ATOMS: atom_id res chain seq x y z
N MET A 1 40.18 -10.05 -35.83
CA MET A 1 39.86 -11.00 -34.74
C MET A 1 40.65 -10.78 -33.43
N ARG A 2 41.98 -10.55 -33.42
CA ARG A 2 42.74 -10.30 -32.17
C ARG A 2 42.45 -8.96 -31.45
N ARG A 3 42.03 -7.91 -32.18
CA ARG A 3 41.65 -6.60 -31.59
C ARG A 3 40.30 -6.66 -30.85
N LEU A 4 39.32 -7.41 -31.35
CA LEU A 4 38.01 -7.60 -30.73
C LEU A 4 38.08 -8.37 -29.39
N ARG A 5 38.94 -9.38 -29.29
CA ARG A 5 39.18 -10.09 -28.00
C ARG A 5 39.83 -9.20 -26.94
N ARG A 6 40.66 -8.23 -27.34
CA ARG A 6 41.30 -7.28 -26.40
C ARG A 6 40.33 -6.21 -25.89
N ALA A 7 39.35 -5.79 -26.70
CA ALA A 7 38.29 -4.89 -26.28
C ALA A 7 37.30 -5.57 -25.32
N ARG A 8 36.86 -6.80 -25.63
CA ARG A 8 36.00 -7.61 -24.75
C ARG A 8 36.63 -7.89 -23.38
N ASN A 9 37.94 -8.19 -23.35
CA ASN A 9 38.65 -8.41 -22.09
C ASN A 9 38.91 -7.13 -21.28
N ARG A 10 38.81 -5.94 -21.88
CA ARG A 10 38.85 -4.65 -21.14
C ARG A 10 37.50 -4.32 -20.52
N HIS A 11 36.40 -4.56 -21.23
CA HIS A 11 35.03 -4.39 -20.72
C HIS A 11 34.71 -5.30 -19.52
N ILE A 12 35.15 -6.56 -19.55
CA ILE A 12 34.96 -7.49 -18.42
C ILE A 12 35.77 -7.04 -17.18
N ARG A 13 36.90 -6.34 -17.35
CA ARG A 13 37.73 -5.84 -16.24
C ARG A 13 37.23 -4.51 -15.67
N THR A 14 36.57 -3.67 -16.46
CA THR A 14 35.94 -2.43 -15.98
C THR A 14 34.62 -2.70 -15.27
N ALA A 15 33.79 -3.64 -15.76
CA ALA A 15 32.57 -4.06 -15.08
C ALA A 15 32.85 -4.64 -13.68
N ARG A 16 33.91 -5.44 -13.52
CA ARG A 16 34.36 -5.97 -12.22
C ARG A 16 34.96 -4.92 -11.27
N ARG A 17 35.31 -3.72 -11.75
CA ARG A 17 35.78 -2.60 -10.92
C ARG A 17 34.64 -1.70 -10.46
N LEU A 18 33.54 -1.62 -11.23
CA LEU A 18 32.34 -0.89 -10.84
C LEU A 18 31.53 -1.65 -9.78
N ALA A 19 31.46 -2.98 -9.87
CA ALA A 19 30.83 -3.84 -8.87
C ALA A 19 31.53 -3.87 -7.49
N ARG A 20 32.64 -3.12 -7.29
CA ARG A 20 33.38 -3.02 -6.02
C ARG A 20 33.30 -1.64 -5.37
N ARG A 21 32.40 -0.76 -5.83
CA ARG A 21 32.27 0.62 -5.31
C ARG A 21 30.93 0.97 -4.69
N ILE A 22 30.08 -0.02 -4.47
CA ILE A 22 28.90 0.14 -3.64
C ILE A 22 29.20 -0.64 -2.37
N VAL A 23 29.53 0.08 -1.30
CA VAL A 23 28.99 -0.05 0.07
C VAL A 23 29.76 0.93 0.96
N THR A 24 29.06 1.96 1.47
CA THR A 24 29.48 2.84 2.59
C THR A 24 28.37 3.83 2.98
N THR A 25 27.25 3.34 3.49
CA THR A 25 26.32 4.10 4.36
C THR A 25 25.91 3.12 5.45
N GLY A 26 26.27 3.22 6.72
CA GLY A 26 26.50 4.40 7.54
C GLY A 26 25.55 4.26 8.74
N ALA A 27 26.01 3.58 9.79
CA ALA A 27 25.28 3.44 11.05
C ALA A 27 25.14 4.81 11.73
N PHE A 28 23.92 5.29 11.94
CA PHE A 28 23.65 6.47 12.76
C PHE A 28 23.31 6.04 14.18
N ALA A 29 24.31 6.12 15.07
CA ALA A 29 24.10 6.12 16.50
C ALA A 29 23.54 7.49 16.92
N GLY A 30 22.41 7.47 17.61
CA GLY A 30 21.80 8.66 18.19
C GLY A 30 22.71 9.35 19.20
N THR A 31 22.78 10.67 19.15
CA THR A 31 23.33 11.48 20.23
C THR A 31 22.48 12.73 20.40
N PHE A 32 21.77 12.79 21.53
CA PHE A 32 21.12 13.98 22.06
C PHE A 32 22.18 15.02 22.45
N CYS A 33 22.07 16.25 21.96
CA CYS A 33 22.83 17.39 22.49
C CYS A 33 21.94 18.62 22.64
N LEU A 34 21.78 19.05 23.90
CA LEU A 34 21.17 20.29 24.35
C LEU A 34 21.95 21.53 23.84
N ALA A 35 21.22 22.58 23.50
CA ALA A 35 21.75 23.90 23.09
C ALA A 35 22.52 24.62 24.24
N PRO A 36 23.36 25.64 23.97
CA PRO A 36 22.83 26.99 23.70
C PRO A 36 23.63 27.91 22.72
N PHE A 37 22.85 28.68 21.94
CA PHE A 37 22.99 30.09 21.54
C PHE A 37 24.20 30.71 20.78
N THR A 38 23.80 31.55 19.82
CA THR A 38 24.42 32.73 19.17
C THR A 38 25.36 32.55 17.96
N GLY A 39 24.81 32.83 16.77
CA GLY A 39 25.53 33.13 15.53
C GLY A 39 24.54 33.25 14.36
N PRO A 40 24.71 34.18 13.40
CA PRO A 40 23.67 34.50 12.43
C PRO A 40 23.48 33.33 11.47
N ALA A 41 22.21 32.96 11.27
CA ALA A 41 21.80 31.84 10.46
C ALA A 41 22.29 31.99 9.01
N ARG A 42 23.33 31.23 8.66
CA ARG A 42 23.43 30.67 7.31
C ARG A 42 22.30 29.65 7.25
N SER A 43 21.33 29.90 6.38
CA SER A 43 20.22 29.00 6.07
C SER A 43 20.72 27.56 5.98
N ALA A 44 20.22 26.72 6.89
CA ALA A 44 20.38 25.29 6.83
C ALA A 44 19.81 24.84 5.48
N GLU A 45 20.65 24.23 4.65
CA GLU A 45 20.18 23.46 3.51
C GLU A 45 19.25 22.37 4.07
N THR A 46 17.96 22.52 3.77
CA THR A 46 16.97 21.44 3.86
C THR A 46 17.56 20.15 3.28
N PRO A 47 17.24 18.97 3.83
CA PRO A 47 17.66 17.70 3.23
C PRO A 47 17.29 17.76 1.76
N ALA A 48 18.29 17.63 0.87
CA ALA A 48 18.09 17.85 -0.54
C ALA A 48 17.01 16.88 -1.04
N CYS A 49 15.82 17.40 -1.37
CA CYS A 49 14.83 16.67 -2.15
C CYS A 49 15.56 16.05 -3.35
N ASP A 50 15.22 14.79 -3.66
CA ASP A 50 15.76 14.13 -4.84
C ASP A 50 15.61 15.06 -6.05
N PRO A 51 16.72 15.42 -6.74
CA PRO A 51 16.69 16.44 -7.79
C PRO A 51 15.82 16.04 -8.99
N HIS A 52 15.42 14.76 -9.11
CA HIS A 52 14.49 14.31 -10.15
C HIS A 52 13.04 14.71 -9.88
N ARG A 53 12.70 15.13 -8.66
CA ARG A 53 11.35 15.60 -8.29
C ARG A 53 11.08 16.98 -8.89
N ILE A 54 10.72 16.98 -10.17
CA ILE A 54 10.46 18.20 -10.94
C ILE A 54 9.03 18.66 -10.64
N ALA A 55 8.91 19.86 -10.06
CA ALA A 55 7.62 20.47 -9.76
C ALA A 55 6.75 20.64 -11.00
N VAL A 56 5.44 20.44 -10.83
CA VAL A 56 4.45 20.53 -11.90
C VAL A 56 3.65 21.82 -11.75
N ALA A 57 3.16 22.36 -12.87
CA ALA A 57 2.23 23.50 -12.83
C ALA A 57 0.81 22.98 -12.50
N GLU A 58 -0.01 23.80 -11.83
CA GLU A 58 -1.36 23.40 -11.40
C GLU A 58 -1.35 22.21 -10.43
N ASP A 59 -0.42 22.27 -9.48
CA ASP A 59 -0.20 21.36 -8.35
C ASP A 59 -0.30 22.22 -7.08
N ALA A 60 -1.48 22.21 -6.45
CA ALA A 60 -1.81 23.14 -5.37
C ALA A 60 -1.11 22.83 -4.04
N ASP A 61 -0.84 21.55 -3.75
CA ASP A 61 -0.20 21.10 -2.51
C ASP A 61 1.28 20.70 -2.67
N LYS A 62 1.78 20.65 -3.92
CA LYS A 62 3.17 20.40 -4.32
C LYS A 62 3.61 18.96 -4.11
N ASP A 63 2.71 18.02 -4.37
CA ASP A 63 2.95 16.59 -4.21
C ASP A 63 3.51 15.89 -5.47
N LEU A 64 3.67 16.65 -6.58
CA LEU A 64 4.13 16.23 -7.92
C LEU A 64 3.03 15.66 -8.85
N LEU A 65 1.77 15.72 -8.45
CA LEU A 65 0.60 15.51 -9.30
C LEU A 65 -0.07 16.86 -9.62
N THR A 66 -0.79 16.91 -10.73
CA THR A 66 -1.65 18.07 -10.99
C THR A 66 -3.00 17.88 -10.31
N ASP A 67 -3.68 18.97 -9.91
CA ASP A 67 -5.02 18.93 -9.30
C ASP A 67 -6.01 18.07 -10.13
N ARG A 68 -5.86 18.11 -11.46
CA ARG A 68 -6.67 17.33 -12.40
C ARG A 68 -6.35 15.85 -12.38
N GLU A 69 -5.08 15.49 -12.26
CA GLU A 69 -4.64 14.11 -12.18
C GLU A 69 -5.05 13.50 -10.85
N GLU A 70 -4.85 14.24 -9.76
CA GLU A 70 -5.32 13.85 -8.45
C GLU A 70 -6.81 13.55 -8.46
N LEU A 71 -7.63 14.47 -8.98
CA LEU A 71 -9.08 14.26 -9.13
C LEU A 71 -9.42 13.04 -10.02
N ALA A 72 -8.65 12.79 -11.06
CA ALA A 72 -8.87 11.66 -11.97
C ALA A 72 -8.45 10.31 -11.36
N LEU A 73 -7.64 10.34 -10.30
CA LEU A 73 -7.06 9.20 -9.60
C LEU A 73 -7.65 9.01 -8.19
N GLY A 74 -8.40 9.97 -7.65
CA GLY A 74 -8.99 9.91 -6.30
C GLY A 74 -8.18 10.61 -5.20
N TYR A 75 -7.04 11.21 -5.53
CA TYR A 75 -6.28 12.03 -4.56
C TYR A 75 -6.99 13.36 -4.26
N LEU A 76 -6.62 13.99 -3.15
CA LEU A 76 -7.16 15.26 -2.68
C LEU A 76 -6.19 16.41 -3.04
N PRO A 77 -6.55 17.34 -3.95
CA PRO A 77 -5.64 18.37 -4.48
C PRO A 77 -5.04 19.38 -3.50
N PHE A 78 -5.34 19.26 -2.21
CA PHE A 78 -4.88 20.22 -1.19
C PHE A 78 -4.20 19.50 -0.02
N ARG A 79 -3.83 18.23 -0.20
CA ARG A 79 -3.22 17.38 0.81
C ARG A 79 -2.14 16.50 0.18
N ALA A 80 -0.90 16.99 0.24
CA ALA A 80 0.25 16.36 -0.41
C ALA A 80 0.69 15.00 0.17
N ASP A 81 0.18 14.62 1.33
CA ASP A 81 0.48 13.35 2.01
C ASP A 81 -0.79 12.88 2.71
N GLN A 82 -1.61 12.12 1.97
CA GLN A 82 -2.91 11.64 2.42
C GLN A 82 -2.80 10.51 3.44
N ASN A 83 -1.84 9.61 3.26
CA ASN A 83 -1.63 8.47 4.16
C ASN A 83 -0.69 8.80 5.35
N ARG A 84 -0.12 10.01 5.38
CA ARG A 84 0.77 10.51 6.45
C ARG A 84 2.06 9.71 6.59
N ASN A 85 2.56 9.15 5.50
CA ASN A 85 3.79 8.36 5.50
C ASN A 85 5.07 9.20 5.31
N GLU A 86 4.94 10.54 5.36
CA GLU A 86 6.01 11.52 5.12
C GLU A 86 6.56 11.54 3.68
N VAL A 87 5.90 10.82 2.76
CA VAL A 87 6.19 10.82 1.32
C VAL A 87 5.06 11.53 0.60
N ALA A 88 5.41 12.43 -0.31
CA ALA A 88 4.40 13.08 -1.14
C ALA A 88 3.66 12.04 -2.00
N ASP A 89 2.34 12.13 -2.08
CA ASP A 89 1.47 11.18 -2.77
C ASP A 89 1.91 10.95 -4.23
N GLY A 90 2.17 12.02 -4.98
CA GLY A 90 2.72 11.93 -6.33
C GLY A 90 4.09 11.26 -6.44
N ALA A 91 4.98 11.50 -5.48
CA ALA A 91 6.30 10.86 -5.43
C ALA A 91 6.19 9.35 -5.11
N GLU A 92 5.30 9.00 -4.20
CA GLU A 92 4.99 7.62 -3.85
C GLU A 92 4.41 6.89 -5.06
N LEU A 93 3.40 7.48 -5.71
CA LEU A 93 2.73 6.91 -6.88
C LEU A 93 3.71 6.65 -8.03
N ALA A 94 4.62 7.59 -8.32
CA ALA A 94 5.64 7.41 -9.33
C ALA A 94 6.56 6.21 -9.04
N THR A 95 7.03 6.10 -7.80
CA THR A 95 7.90 4.99 -7.36
C THR A 95 7.17 3.65 -7.46
N ARG A 96 5.88 3.62 -7.12
CA ARG A 96 5.02 2.44 -7.24
C ARG A 96 4.79 2.04 -8.70
N CYS A 97 4.56 3.00 -9.59
CA CYS A 97 4.49 2.74 -11.03
C CYS A 97 5.80 2.16 -11.57
N ALA A 98 6.96 2.68 -11.14
CA ALA A 98 8.27 2.12 -11.52
C ALA A 98 8.44 0.66 -11.06
N ARG A 99 8.04 0.34 -9.82
CA ARG A 99 8.08 -1.03 -9.29
C ARG A 99 7.16 -1.97 -10.07
N ALA A 100 5.93 -1.54 -10.34
CA ALA A 100 4.97 -2.32 -11.15
C ALA A 100 5.50 -2.57 -12.57
N LEU A 101 6.12 -1.56 -13.20
CA LEU A 101 6.79 -1.68 -14.49
C LEU A 101 7.93 -2.71 -14.46
N ALA A 102 8.73 -2.72 -13.39
CA ALA A 102 9.83 -3.67 -13.25
C ALA A 102 9.32 -5.12 -13.18
N GLN A 103 8.21 -5.34 -12.46
CA GLN A 103 7.60 -6.65 -12.21
C GLN A 103 6.77 -7.21 -13.38
N LEU A 104 6.35 -6.36 -14.33
CA LEU A 104 5.56 -6.84 -15.48
C LEU A 104 6.31 -7.91 -16.29
N PRO A 105 5.63 -8.99 -16.70
CA PRO A 105 6.22 -9.99 -17.57
C PRO A 105 6.56 -9.37 -18.93
N SER A 106 7.65 -9.84 -19.54
CA SER A 106 7.94 -9.53 -20.93
C SER A 106 6.92 -10.22 -21.84
N HIS A 107 6.58 -9.62 -22.98
CA HIS A 107 5.65 -10.22 -23.96
C HIS A 107 5.94 -11.70 -24.31
N THR A 108 7.21 -12.13 -24.27
CA THR A 108 7.60 -13.52 -24.54
C THR A 108 7.32 -14.50 -23.39
N GLN A 109 6.98 -13.99 -22.20
CA GLN A 109 6.73 -14.76 -20.97
C GLN A 109 5.24 -14.85 -20.63
N VAL A 110 4.38 -14.15 -21.38
CA VAL A 110 2.94 -14.10 -21.13
C VAL A 110 2.30 -15.42 -21.52
N THR A 111 1.57 -16.02 -20.58
CA THR A 111 0.80 -17.26 -20.78
C THR A 111 -0.72 -17.02 -20.89
N ASP A 112 -1.22 -15.89 -20.39
CA ASP A 112 -2.63 -15.50 -20.44
C ASP A 112 -2.86 -14.28 -21.35
N ASP A 113 -3.80 -14.41 -22.30
CA ASP A 113 -4.18 -13.38 -23.27
C ASP A 113 -4.72 -12.09 -22.64
N ARG A 114 -5.13 -12.12 -21.36
CA ARG A 114 -5.63 -10.94 -20.63
C ARG A 114 -4.61 -10.29 -19.70
N GLN A 115 -3.46 -10.93 -19.47
CA GLN A 115 -2.46 -10.44 -18.53
C GLN A 115 -1.77 -9.16 -19.06
N PRO A 116 -1.57 -8.12 -18.24
CA PRO A 116 -0.74 -6.98 -18.61
C PRO A 116 0.72 -7.39 -18.81
N PHE A 117 1.39 -6.82 -19.81
CA PHE A 117 2.78 -7.12 -20.10
C PHE A 117 3.55 -5.91 -20.61
N LYS A 118 4.88 -6.00 -20.59
CA LYS A 118 5.77 -4.98 -21.15
C LYS A 118 6.55 -5.49 -22.37
N GLN A 119 6.87 -4.54 -23.25
CA GLN A 119 7.76 -4.71 -24.38
C GLN A 119 8.83 -3.63 -24.34
N GLU A 120 10.07 -4.02 -24.05
CA GLU A 120 11.22 -3.12 -24.05
C GLU A 120 11.78 -3.00 -25.48
N MET A 121 11.59 -1.83 -26.09
CA MET A 121 12.06 -1.52 -27.43
C MET A 121 13.36 -0.72 -27.33
N LEU A 122 14.43 -1.42 -26.93
CA LEU A 122 15.77 -0.84 -26.78
C LEU A 122 16.36 -0.44 -28.13
N VAL A 123 17.07 0.69 -28.15
CA VAL A 123 17.78 1.17 -29.34
C VAL A 123 19.28 1.27 -29.08
N PHE A 124 20.08 1.27 -30.15
CA PHE A 124 21.52 1.52 -30.05
C PHE A 124 21.79 3.01 -29.85
N GLY A 125 21.61 3.48 -28.63
CA GLY A 125 21.86 4.85 -28.20
C GLY A 125 21.68 4.99 -26.70
N LEU A 126 22.57 5.76 -26.08
CA LEU A 126 22.43 6.19 -24.68
C LEU A 126 22.25 7.70 -24.69
N GLU A 127 21.36 8.20 -23.85
CA GLU A 127 21.23 9.61 -23.51
C GLU A 127 21.66 9.81 -22.06
N ILE A 128 22.06 11.04 -21.72
CA ILE A 128 22.43 11.39 -20.35
C ILE A 128 21.22 12.05 -19.69
N CYS A 129 20.89 11.63 -18.47
CA CYS A 129 19.93 12.33 -17.62
C CYS A 129 20.50 13.71 -17.24
N ASP A 130 19.74 14.78 -17.47
CA ASP A 130 20.20 16.14 -17.18
C ASP A 130 20.22 16.45 -15.68
N VAL A 131 19.58 15.60 -14.88
CA VAL A 131 19.49 15.72 -13.42
C VAL A 131 20.67 15.03 -12.71
N CYS A 132 20.89 13.74 -12.96
CA CYS A 132 21.91 12.95 -12.25
C CYS A 132 23.15 12.60 -13.09
N GLY A 133 23.11 12.80 -14.40
CA GLY A 133 24.21 12.47 -15.31
C GLY A 133 24.34 10.99 -15.66
N GLU A 134 23.39 10.14 -15.29
CA GLU A 134 23.39 8.72 -15.66
C GLU A 134 23.10 8.51 -17.14
N ALA A 135 23.73 7.49 -17.73
CA ALA A 135 23.53 7.12 -19.13
C ALA A 135 22.40 6.10 -19.26
N VAL A 136 21.24 6.54 -19.75
CA VAL A 136 20.02 5.75 -19.92
C VAL A 136 19.85 5.37 -21.40
N ASN A 137 19.29 4.19 -21.69
CA ASN A 137 19.01 3.80 -23.08
C ASN A 137 17.93 4.71 -23.68
N MET A 138 18.09 5.12 -24.93
CA MET A 138 17.12 5.98 -25.63
C MET A 138 15.84 5.25 -26.08
N GLY A 139 15.66 4.00 -25.67
CA GLY A 139 14.51 3.17 -26.05
C GLY A 139 13.25 3.56 -25.28
N VAL A 140 12.18 2.82 -25.57
CA VAL A 140 10.90 2.99 -24.91
C VAL A 140 10.41 1.65 -24.33
N ILE A 141 9.63 1.73 -23.27
CA ILE A 141 8.88 0.62 -22.71
C ILE A 141 7.43 0.80 -23.16
N ARG A 142 6.90 -0.20 -23.87
CA ARG A 142 5.48 -0.27 -24.22
C ARG A 142 4.78 -1.19 -23.22
N VAL A 143 3.87 -0.62 -22.44
CA VAL A 143 2.96 -1.35 -21.54
C VAL A 143 1.67 -1.61 -22.30
N VAL A 144 1.25 -2.88 -22.31
CA VAL A 144 -0.02 -3.29 -22.91
C VAL A 144 -0.85 -3.98 -21.84
N ASN A 145 -2.07 -3.49 -21.65
CA ASN A 145 -3.09 -4.13 -20.83
C ASN A 145 -4.24 -4.59 -21.74
N PRO A 146 -4.25 -5.87 -22.16
CA PRO A 146 -5.26 -6.39 -23.08
C PRO A 146 -6.67 -6.38 -22.48
N ALA A 147 -6.79 -6.58 -21.16
CA ALA A 147 -8.08 -6.59 -20.47
C ALA A 147 -8.81 -5.23 -20.57
N LEU A 148 -8.05 -4.13 -20.55
CA LEU A 148 -8.59 -2.76 -20.64
C LEU A 148 -8.50 -2.18 -22.06
N GLY A 149 -7.86 -2.87 -23.00
CA GLY A 149 -7.56 -2.33 -24.33
C GLY A 149 -6.65 -1.09 -24.29
N LEU A 150 -5.81 -0.98 -23.25
CA LEU A 150 -4.92 0.15 -23.05
C LEU A 150 -3.50 -0.19 -23.49
N THR A 151 -2.90 0.74 -24.21
CA THR A 151 -1.47 0.74 -24.52
C THR A 151 -0.90 2.09 -24.13
N VAL A 152 0.25 2.05 -23.46
CA VAL A 152 1.01 3.22 -23.02
C VAL A 152 2.47 3.02 -23.41
N GLU A 153 3.08 4.04 -23.99
CA GLU A 153 4.51 4.04 -24.30
C GLU A 153 5.19 5.10 -23.43
N ILE A 154 6.25 4.69 -22.75
CA ILE A 154 7.05 5.59 -21.92
C ILE A 154 8.52 5.48 -22.33
N PRO A 155 9.25 6.60 -22.47
CA PRO A 155 10.70 6.55 -22.62
C PRO A 155 11.36 5.88 -21.41
N LEU A 156 12.49 5.21 -21.62
CA LEU A 156 13.30 4.69 -20.51
C LEU A 156 13.78 5.80 -19.58
N MET A 157 13.98 7.02 -20.10
CA MET A 157 14.24 8.22 -19.28
C MET A 157 13.08 8.55 -18.32
N ALA A 158 11.84 8.30 -18.73
CA ALA A 158 10.68 8.46 -17.88
C ALA A 158 10.63 7.38 -16.79
N SER A 159 10.94 6.12 -17.14
CA SER A 159 11.07 5.03 -16.15
C SER A 159 12.13 5.35 -15.10
N HIS A 160 13.31 5.80 -15.53
CA HIS A 160 14.40 6.27 -14.65
C HIS A 160 13.92 7.35 -13.69
N SER A 161 13.22 8.37 -14.20
CA SER A 161 12.73 9.48 -13.35
C SER A 161 11.66 9.02 -12.35
N MET A 162 10.83 8.03 -12.71
CA MET A 162 9.83 7.45 -11.81
C MET A 162 10.46 6.64 -10.66
N GLU A 163 11.64 6.04 -10.85
CA GLU A 163 12.39 5.38 -9.76
C GLU A 163 12.81 6.36 -8.66
N HIS A 164 12.88 7.66 -9.00
CA HIS A 164 13.17 8.75 -8.08
C HIS A 164 11.91 9.51 -7.59
N GLY A 165 10.73 9.02 -7.94
CA GLY A 165 9.45 9.61 -7.52
C GLY A 165 9.00 10.80 -8.37
N SER A 166 9.24 10.79 -9.69
CA SER A 166 8.75 11.83 -10.59
C SER A 166 8.16 11.28 -11.89
N PHE A 167 7.00 11.80 -12.29
CA PHE A 167 6.42 11.55 -13.62
C PHE A 167 6.94 12.48 -14.71
N SER A 168 7.61 13.57 -14.31
CA SER A 168 8.31 14.50 -15.19
C SER A 168 9.76 14.03 -15.35
N TYR A 169 10.26 14.06 -16.59
CA TYR A 169 11.60 13.59 -16.91
C TYR A 169 12.33 14.57 -17.82
N SER A 170 13.65 14.64 -17.66
CA SER A 170 14.53 15.52 -18.43
C SER A 170 15.86 14.82 -18.69
N GLY A 171 16.12 14.57 -19.96
CA GLY A 171 17.40 14.10 -20.47
C GLY A 171 17.76 14.84 -21.75
N GLN A 172 18.99 14.62 -22.20
CA GLN A 172 19.56 15.31 -23.36
C GLN A 172 18.74 15.20 -24.64
N ILE A 173 17.92 14.16 -24.77
CA ILE A 173 17.12 13.88 -25.96
C ILE A 173 15.64 13.84 -25.62
N HIS A 174 15.26 13.12 -24.55
CA HIS A 174 13.87 13.02 -24.12
C HIS A 174 13.59 13.92 -22.92
N GLU A 175 12.68 14.87 -23.12
CA GLU A 175 12.05 15.65 -22.06
C GLU A 175 10.53 15.53 -22.16
N GLY A 176 9.85 15.58 -21.03
CA GLY A 176 8.39 15.55 -21.00
C GLY A 176 7.82 15.06 -19.69
N ARG A 177 6.56 14.67 -19.74
CA ARG A 177 5.82 14.14 -18.60
C ARG A 177 4.95 12.97 -19.04
N VAL A 178 4.90 11.93 -18.21
CA VAL A 178 4.09 10.75 -18.45
C VAL A 178 2.59 11.08 -18.29
N ASP A 179 1.74 10.45 -19.08
CA ASP A 179 0.28 10.43 -18.84
C ASP A 179 0.00 9.53 -17.63
N VAL A 180 0.01 10.14 -16.44
CA VAL A 180 -0.07 9.47 -15.14
C VAL A 180 -1.33 8.63 -15.04
N VAL A 181 -2.47 9.21 -15.44
CA VAL A 181 -3.78 8.55 -15.32
C VAL A 181 -3.84 7.31 -16.20
N ARG A 182 -3.38 7.42 -17.44
CA ARG A 182 -3.40 6.30 -18.38
C ARG A 182 -2.40 5.22 -17.97
N LEU A 183 -1.22 5.61 -17.49
CA LEU A 183 -0.20 4.66 -17.02
C LEU A 183 -0.69 3.89 -15.79
N ALA A 184 -1.16 4.60 -14.75
CA ALA A 184 -1.65 3.98 -13.52
C ALA A 184 -2.76 2.95 -13.82
N ARG A 185 -3.72 3.31 -14.70
CA ARG A 185 -4.78 2.40 -15.15
C ARG A 185 -4.24 1.21 -15.95
N ALA A 186 -3.28 1.43 -16.86
CA ALA A 186 -2.69 0.34 -17.64
C ALA A 186 -1.92 -0.66 -16.76
N LEU A 187 -1.21 -0.16 -15.74
CA LEU A 187 -0.47 -0.98 -14.78
C LEU A 187 -1.38 -1.64 -13.72
N GLY A 188 -2.63 -1.18 -13.57
CA GLY A 188 -3.51 -1.64 -12.50
C GLY A 188 -3.01 -1.24 -11.10
N VAL A 189 -2.14 -0.23 -11.00
CA VAL A 189 -1.66 0.30 -9.73
C VAL A 189 -2.87 0.95 -9.04
N ARG A 190 -3.29 0.37 -7.92
CA ARG A 190 -4.44 0.84 -7.15
C ARG A 190 -4.04 2.02 -6.26
N PHE A 191 -4.96 2.95 -6.08
CA PHE A 191 -4.75 4.18 -5.32
C PHE A 191 -4.46 3.89 -3.84
N PRO A 192 -3.82 4.81 -3.10
CA PRO A 192 -3.67 4.65 -1.66
C PRO A 192 -5.05 4.45 -1.06
N CYS A 193 -5.14 3.69 0.02
CA CYS A 193 -6.36 3.62 0.79
C CYS A 193 -6.77 5.04 1.21
N GLU A 194 -7.72 5.63 0.48
CA GLU A 194 -8.28 6.94 0.80
C GLU A 194 -8.79 6.88 2.23
N SER A 195 -8.28 7.75 3.09
CA SER A 195 -8.81 7.86 4.43
C SER A 195 -10.22 8.46 4.33
N ASN A 196 -11.25 7.62 4.36
CA ASN A 196 -12.64 8.07 4.33
C ASN A 196 -12.95 8.76 5.66
N GLU A 197 -13.79 9.79 5.67
CA GLU A 197 -14.25 10.47 6.89
C GLU A 197 -14.91 9.51 7.91
N HIS A 198 -15.32 8.31 7.47
CA HIS A 198 -15.81 7.23 8.34
C HIS A 198 -14.70 6.49 9.10
N GLN A 199 -13.42 6.73 8.79
CA GLN A 199 -12.28 6.14 9.49
C GLN A 199 -11.99 6.92 10.76
N LEU A 200 -12.70 6.53 11.82
CA LEU A 200 -12.62 7.20 13.10
C LEU A 200 -11.46 6.64 13.93
N PRO A 201 -10.70 7.49 14.64
CA PRO A 201 -9.58 7.05 15.48
C PRO A 201 -10.05 6.16 16.64
N LEU A 202 -9.13 5.40 17.23
CA LEU A 202 -9.43 4.48 18.34
C LEU A 202 -10.10 5.16 19.56
N ALA A 203 -9.73 6.41 19.83
CA ALA A 203 -10.26 7.21 20.93
C ALA A 203 -11.65 7.82 20.64
N HIS A 204 -12.27 7.50 19.50
CA HIS A 204 -13.56 8.07 19.12
C HIS A 204 -14.71 7.47 19.97
N GLY A 205 -14.93 8.05 21.14
CA GLY A 205 -16.11 7.85 21.97
C GLY A 205 -16.47 9.16 22.64
N ILE A 206 -17.72 9.61 22.49
CA ILE A 206 -18.19 10.80 23.21
C ILE A 206 -18.37 10.42 24.68
N GLU A 207 -17.80 11.20 25.60
CA GLU A 207 -17.94 11.03 27.05
C GLU A 207 -19.40 10.73 27.42
N GLY A 208 -19.70 9.48 27.74
CA GLY A 208 -20.96 9.07 28.36
C GLY A 208 -21.85 8.06 27.63
N LEU A 209 -21.57 7.64 26.39
CA LEU A 209 -22.51 6.76 25.65
C LEU A 209 -21.91 5.56 24.89
N GLY A 210 -20.59 5.39 24.76
CA GLY A 210 -20.03 4.33 23.92
C GLY A 210 -18.75 3.66 24.40
N ARG A 211 -18.47 2.49 23.81
CA ARG A 211 -17.25 1.69 24.00
C ARG A 211 -16.10 2.31 23.21
N ILE A 212 -14.93 2.44 23.85
CA ILE A 212 -13.66 2.89 23.25
C ILE A 212 -12.76 1.65 23.08
N ALA A 213 -11.74 1.74 22.23
CA ALA A 213 -10.69 0.72 22.14
C ALA A 213 -10.11 0.38 23.53
N PRO A 214 -9.73 -0.89 23.81
CA PRO A 214 -9.40 -1.35 25.16
C PRO A 214 -8.19 -0.64 25.78
N ASP A 215 -7.17 -0.39 24.98
CA ASP A 215 -5.91 0.29 25.31
C ASP A 215 -5.72 1.60 24.55
N ALA A 216 -6.48 1.81 23.46
CA ALA A 216 -6.44 2.98 22.59
C ALA A 216 -5.02 3.34 22.08
N ASN A 217 -4.12 2.35 22.09
CA ASN A 217 -2.80 2.42 21.48
C ASN A 217 -2.91 1.79 20.09
N ASP A 218 -2.30 2.45 19.11
CA ASP A 218 -2.29 2.09 17.69
C ASP A 218 -0.86 2.37 17.21
N LEU A 219 0.02 1.37 17.34
CA LEU A 219 1.45 1.61 17.22
C LEU A 219 1.90 1.80 15.76
N ASP A 220 1.23 1.17 14.81
CA ASP A 220 1.52 1.28 13.38
C ASP A 220 0.54 2.18 12.60
N GLY A 221 -0.59 2.57 13.20
CA GLY A 221 -1.53 3.55 12.67
C GLY A 221 -2.58 2.96 11.74
N ASP A 222 -2.91 1.68 11.84
CA ASP A 222 -3.82 0.96 10.94
C ASP A 222 -5.32 1.03 11.33
N LEU A 223 -5.65 1.72 12.43
CA LEU A 223 -6.97 1.87 13.06
C LEU A 223 -7.46 0.65 13.87
N LEU A 224 -6.56 -0.27 14.17
CA LEU A 224 -6.72 -1.33 15.14
C LEU A 224 -5.95 -0.99 16.41
N ALA A 225 -6.45 -1.45 17.55
CA ALA A 225 -5.72 -1.29 18.80
C ALA A 225 -4.69 -2.42 18.96
N ASP A 226 -3.53 -2.18 19.59
CA ASP A 226 -2.50 -3.22 19.78
C ASP A 226 -3.09 -4.51 20.41
N SER A 227 -3.99 -4.35 21.38
CA SER A 227 -4.68 -5.48 22.00
C SER A 227 -5.63 -6.23 21.06
N GLU A 228 -6.24 -5.54 20.11
CA GLU A 228 -7.09 -6.10 19.06
C GLU A 228 -6.25 -6.80 17.98
N GLU A 229 -5.08 -6.26 17.64
CA GLU A 229 -4.14 -6.85 16.70
C GLU A 229 -3.60 -8.18 17.24
N LEU A 230 -3.18 -8.19 18.50
CA LEU A 230 -2.76 -9.41 19.18
C LEU A 230 -3.87 -10.46 19.24
N ALA A 231 -5.12 -10.03 19.38
CA ALA A 231 -6.27 -10.93 19.37
C ALA A 231 -6.58 -11.47 17.96
N ALA A 232 -6.31 -10.67 16.92
CA ALA A 232 -6.46 -11.05 15.52
C ALA A 232 -5.26 -11.84 14.96
N GLY A 233 -4.12 -11.84 15.66
CA GLY A 233 -2.87 -12.44 15.20
C GLY A 233 -2.08 -11.57 14.22
N LEU A 234 -2.33 -10.26 14.22
CA LEU A 234 -1.68 -9.27 13.35
C LEU A 234 -0.38 -8.73 13.97
N ASN A 235 0.43 -8.05 13.17
CA ASN A 235 1.73 -7.51 13.56
C ASN A 235 1.65 -6.03 13.94
N LEU A 236 1.83 -5.75 15.22
CA LEU A 236 1.85 -4.43 15.87
C LEU A 236 2.73 -3.33 15.26
N TYR A 237 3.61 -3.65 14.32
CA TYR A 237 4.60 -2.73 13.76
C TYR A 237 4.51 -2.59 12.24
N ASP A 238 3.58 -3.30 11.60
CA ASP A 238 3.50 -3.39 10.15
C ASP A 238 2.07 -3.11 9.68
N VAL A 239 1.84 -1.86 9.33
CA VAL A 239 0.54 -1.29 8.96
C VAL A 239 -0.16 -2.02 7.80
N ASP A 240 0.58 -2.72 6.94
CA ASP A 240 0.09 -3.37 5.71
C ASP A 240 0.88 -4.67 5.49
N GLN A 241 0.54 -5.70 6.28
CA GLN A 241 1.33 -6.92 6.38
C GLN A 241 1.39 -7.70 5.07
N ASP A 242 0.30 -7.68 4.30
CA ASP A 242 0.19 -8.37 3.01
C ASP A 242 0.62 -7.47 1.84
N ARG A 243 1.08 -6.24 2.12
CA ARG A 243 1.61 -5.26 1.16
C ARG A 243 0.64 -4.93 0.03
N ASN A 244 -0.67 -5.04 0.30
CA ASN A 244 -1.71 -4.73 -0.68
C ASN A 244 -2.07 -3.24 -0.71
N LEU A 245 -1.50 -2.45 0.21
CA LEU A 245 -1.60 -1.00 0.36
C LEU A 245 -2.95 -0.53 0.92
N VAL A 246 -3.62 -1.44 1.64
CA VAL A 246 -4.76 -1.16 2.50
C VAL A 246 -4.34 -1.57 3.90
N PRO A 247 -4.25 -0.60 4.83
CA PRO A 247 -3.92 -0.93 6.20
C PRO A 247 -4.78 -2.04 6.79
N ASP A 248 -4.14 -2.90 7.56
CA ASP A 248 -4.69 -4.18 8.00
C ASP A 248 -6.03 -4.01 8.73
N GLY A 249 -6.10 -3.07 9.67
CA GLY A 249 -7.31 -2.74 10.42
C GLY A 249 -8.47 -2.29 9.54
N MET A 250 -8.20 -1.56 8.45
CA MET A 250 -9.24 -1.13 7.50
C MET A 250 -9.74 -2.28 6.63
N GLN A 251 -8.82 -3.10 6.12
CA GLN A 251 -9.18 -4.26 5.31
C GLN A 251 -9.93 -5.29 6.17
N LEU A 252 -9.53 -5.47 7.43
CA LEU A 252 -10.20 -6.32 8.42
C LEU A 252 -11.65 -5.86 8.67
N ALA A 253 -11.86 -4.56 8.91
CA ALA A 253 -13.20 -4.00 9.11
C ALA A 253 -14.11 -4.20 7.89
N ARG A 254 -13.62 -3.91 6.67
CA ARG A 254 -14.38 -4.13 5.43
C ARG A 254 -14.75 -5.59 5.26
N ARG A 255 -13.80 -6.49 5.53
CA ARG A 255 -14.02 -7.92 5.42
C ARG A 255 -15.04 -8.44 6.43
N CYS A 256 -15.02 -7.93 7.66
CA CYS A 256 -16.07 -8.21 8.65
C CYS A 256 -17.45 -7.79 8.13
N ALA A 257 -17.60 -6.59 7.54
CA ALA A 257 -18.87 -6.17 6.95
C ALA A 257 -19.34 -7.13 5.85
N GLU A 258 -18.45 -7.52 4.92
CA GLU A 258 -18.77 -8.48 3.86
C GLU A 258 -19.23 -9.84 4.42
N ILE A 259 -18.55 -10.35 5.45
CA ILE A 259 -18.90 -11.62 6.09
C ILE A 259 -20.28 -11.51 6.73
N ILE A 260 -20.52 -10.44 7.51
CA ILE A 260 -21.80 -10.19 8.18
C ILE A 260 -22.92 -10.14 7.14
N ASP A 261 -22.73 -9.49 6.01
CA ASP A 261 -23.75 -9.40 4.96
C ASP A 261 -24.09 -10.77 4.37
N ARG A 262 -23.10 -11.66 4.22
CA ARG A 262 -23.25 -13.02 3.69
C ARG A 262 -23.81 -14.04 4.69
N LEU A 263 -23.80 -13.74 6.00
CA LEU A 263 -24.32 -14.67 7.01
C LEU A 263 -25.82 -14.98 6.77
N PRO A 264 -26.25 -16.24 6.96
CA PRO A 264 -27.66 -16.60 6.90
C PRO A 264 -28.47 -15.78 7.90
N ALA A 265 -29.52 -15.10 7.43
CA ALA A 265 -30.44 -14.38 8.30
C ALA A 265 -31.53 -15.33 8.82
N VAL A 266 -31.78 -15.27 10.12
CA VAL A 266 -32.78 -16.09 10.84
C VAL A 266 -33.67 -15.17 11.67
N GLU A 267 -34.94 -15.53 11.84
CA GLU A 267 -35.87 -14.79 12.70
C GLU A 267 -35.57 -15.07 14.19
N PRO A 268 -35.89 -14.14 15.12
CA PRO A 268 -35.54 -14.27 16.54
C PRO A 268 -36.04 -15.55 17.25
N ASP A 269 -37.12 -16.14 16.76
CA ASP A 269 -37.73 -17.35 17.33
C ASP A 269 -37.28 -18.65 16.63
N GLU A 270 -36.48 -18.55 15.57
CA GLU A 270 -35.98 -19.70 14.81
C GLU A 270 -34.53 -20.03 15.22
N SER A 271 -34.28 -21.29 15.58
CA SER A 271 -32.91 -21.75 15.80
C SER A 271 -32.24 -22.02 14.45
N GLY A 272 -31.16 -21.31 14.15
CA GLY A 272 -30.42 -21.48 12.91
C GLY A 272 -29.88 -22.90 12.76
N ALA A 273 -30.10 -23.52 11.60
CA ALA A 273 -29.56 -24.85 11.26
C ALA A 273 -28.05 -24.84 10.95
N VAL A 274 -27.43 -23.67 10.88
CA VAL A 274 -26.04 -23.43 10.50
C VAL A 274 -25.22 -23.03 11.74
N SER A 275 -23.93 -23.33 11.75
CA SER A 275 -23.02 -23.04 12.88
C SER A 275 -22.90 -21.55 13.19
N VAL A 276 -22.96 -20.68 12.18
CA VAL A 276 -22.91 -19.21 12.32
C VAL A 276 -24.06 -18.60 11.51
N TYR A 277 -24.85 -17.74 12.14
CA TYR A 277 -25.97 -17.03 11.52
C TYR A 277 -26.19 -15.66 12.18
N LYS A 278 -26.99 -14.79 11.55
CA LYS A 278 -27.39 -13.49 12.09
C LYS A 278 -28.89 -13.43 12.32
N VAL A 279 -29.29 -12.81 13.42
CA VAL A 279 -30.68 -12.56 13.80
C VAL A 279 -31.00 -11.08 13.67
N SER A 280 -32.11 -10.78 13.02
CA SER A 280 -32.58 -9.41 12.78
C SER A 280 -33.28 -8.84 14.01
N TYR A 281 -32.74 -7.77 14.58
CA TYR A 281 -33.43 -6.93 15.58
C TYR A 281 -33.64 -5.52 15.04
N LEU A 282 -34.04 -5.42 13.78
CA LEU A 282 -34.32 -4.14 13.13
C LEU A 282 -35.54 -3.46 13.78
N MET A 283 -35.39 -2.18 14.10
CA MET A 283 -36.41 -1.40 14.78
C MET A 283 -37.18 -0.53 13.79
N ARG A 284 -38.35 -0.03 14.22
CA ARG A 284 -39.15 0.92 13.44
C ARG A 284 -38.56 2.33 13.54
N GLY A 285 -37.52 2.58 12.76
CA GLY A 285 -37.06 3.90 12.35
C GLY A 285 -35.59 3.91 11.97
N LEU A 286 -35.08 5.11 11.72
CA LEU A 286 -33.80 5.32 11.08
C LEU A 286 -32.84 6.07 12.01
N GLU A 287 -31.58 5.72 11.89
CA GLU A 287 -30.44 6.46 12.43
C GLU A 287 -29.70 7.12 11.27
N TRP A 288 -29.22 8.34 11.49
CA TRP A 288 -28.41 9.07 10.52
C TRP A 288 -26.93 8.94 10.86
N CYS A 289 -26.13 8.64 9.85
CA CYS A 289 -24.68 8.78 9.90
C CYS A 289 -24.32 10.27 9.93
N GLU A 290 -23.60 10.70 10.97
CA GLU A 290 -23.20 12.11 11.11
C GLU A 290 -22.07 12.50 10.14
N VAL A 291 -21.41 11.52 9.54
CA VAL A 291 -20.34 11.71 8.57
C VAL A 291 -20.91 11.93 7.16
N CYS A 292 -21.60 10.94 6.59
CA CYS A 292 -22.08 11.03 5.21
C CYS A 292 -23.55 11.43 5.05
N GLY A 293 -24.31 11.54 6.14
CA GLY A 293 -25.73 11.88 6.10
C GLY A 293 -26.64 10.78 5.54
N GLN A 294 -26.14 9.56 5.31
CA GLN A 294 -26.98 8.42 4.96
C GLN A 294 -27.78 7.94 6.17
N SER A 295 -28.99 7.45 5.92
CA SER A 295 -29.84 6.86 6.95
C SER A 295 -29.75 5.33 6.92
N VAL A 296 -29.49 4.72 8.08
CA VAL A 296 -29.53 3.27 8.31
C VAL A 296 -30.66 2.92 9.28
N ASN A 297 -31.01 1.65 9.42
CA ASN A 297 -31.97 1.24 10.43
C ASN A 297 -31.37 1.45 11.83
N MET A 298 -32.18 1.86 12.81
CA MET A 298 -31.68 2.05 14.19
C MET A 298 -31.51 0.75 15.00
N GLY A 299 -31.76 -0.40 14.39
CA GLY A 299 -31.60 -1.70 15.03
C GLY A 299 -30.18 -2.25 14.91
N TYR A 300 -30.06 -3.53 15.22
CA TYR A 300 -28.80 -4.26 15.18
C TYR A 300 -28.99 -5.67 14.64
N TRP A 301 -27.89 -6.26 14.20
CA TRP A 301 -27.77 -7.69 13.95
C TRP A 301 -27.17 -8.37 15.17
N GLN A 302 -27.82 -9.43 15.64
CA GLN A 302 -27.20 -10.32 16.60
C GLN A 302 -26.58 -11.49 15.85
N ILE A 303 -25.25 -11.57 15.86
CA ILE A 303 -24.53 -12.69 15.25
C ILE A 303 -24.36 -13.77 16.30
N VAL A 304 -24.72 -15.00 15.95
CA VAL A 304 -24.71 -16.15 16.84
C VAL A 304 -23.83 -17.24 16.23
N ASN A 305 -22.84 -17.69 17.00
CA ASN A 305 -22.05 -18.87 16.69
C ASN A 305 -22.39 -19.98 17.67
N THR A 306 -23.15 -20.95 17.20
CA THR A 306 -23.63 -22.07 18.02
C THR A 306 -22.52 -23.07 18.34
N ALA A 307 -21.49 -23.16 17.49
CA ALA A 307 -20.36 -24.06 17.72
C ALA A 307 -19.41 -23.51 18.80
N ALA A 308 -19.14 -22.20 18.78
CA ALA A 308 -18.31 -21.54 19.78
C ALA A 308 -19.09 -21.13 21.05
N GLY A 309 -20.42 -21.12 21.01
CA GLY A 309 -21.27 -20.63 22.11
C GLY A 309 -21.11 -19.13 22.35
N LYS A 310 -20.78 -18.37 21.29
CA LYS A 310 -20.55 -16.92 21.33
C LYS A 310 -21.61 -16.16 20.58
N THR A 311 -21.88 -14.94 21.03
CA THR A 311 -22.82 -14.01 20.42
C THR A 311 -22.24 -12.61 20.46
N VAL A 312 -22.44 -11.84 19.40
CA VAL A 312 -22.07 -10.42 19.34
C VAL A 312 -23.18 -9.61 18.70
N GLU A 313 -23.40 -8.39 19.21
CA GLU A 313 -24.37 -7.45 18.67
C GLU A 313 -23.63 -6.39 17.84
N VAL A 314 -24.10 -6.20 16.60
CA VAL A 314 -23.53 -5.23 15.67
C VAL A 314 -24.65 -4.27 15.24
N PRO A 315 -24.65 -3.02 15.74
CA PRO A 315 -25.55 -1.98 15.25
C PRO A 315 -25.39 -1.78 13.74
N GLU A 316 -26.48 -1.48 13.05
CA GLU A 316 -26.45 -1.20 11.59
C GLU A 316 -25.56 0.00 11.26
N ILE A 317 -25.52 1.01 12.14
CA ILE A 317 -24.59 2.13 11.98
C ILE A 317 -23.13 1.67 12.10
N ALA A 318 -22.80 0.73 12.99
CA ALA A 318 -21.45 0.21 13.09
C ALA A 318 -21.07 -0.64 11.86
N ARG A 319 -22.01 -1.43 11.33
CA ARG A 319 -21.85 -2.16 10.07
C ARG A 319 -21.57 -1.23 8.89
N HIS A 320 -22.31 -0.11 8.79
CA HIS A 320 -22.09 0.94 7.80
C HIS A 320 -20.68 1.54 7.87
N PHE A 321 -20.15 1.79 9.08
CA PHE A 321 -18.77 2.27 9.24
C PHE A 321 -17.73 1.18 8.88
N MET A 322 -18.01 -0.09 9.18
CA MET A 322 -17.14 -1.21 8.80
C MET A 322 -17.01 -1.34 7.28
N GLU A 323 -18.07 -1.08 6.49
CA GLU A 323 -17.98 -1.02 5.02
C GLU A 323 -16.97 0.02 4.51
N HIS A 324 -16.70 1.05 5.31
CA HIS A 324 -15.72 2.09 5.01
C HIS A 324 -14.32 1.84 5.61
N GLY A 325 -14.18 0.78 6.41
CA GLY A 325 -12.91 0.39 7.04
C GLY A 325 -12.74 0.88 8.48
N SER A 326 -13.81 1.07 9.25
CA SER A 326 -13.68 1.44 10.67
C SER A 326 -14.53 0.58 11.58
N PHE A 327 -13.95 0.15 12.70
CA PHE A 327 -14.68 -0.47 13.81
C PHE A 327 -15.27 0.56 14.77
N SER A 328 -14.84 1.81 14.67
CA SER A 328 -15.41 2.96 15.37
C SER A 328 -16.54 3.55 14.51
N SER A 329 -17.62 3.97 15.15
CA SER A 329 -18.84 4.45 14.48
C SER A 329 -19.38 5.69 15.17
N LEU A 330 -20.07 6.53 14.41
CA LEU A 330 -20.72 7.74 14.90
C LEU A 330 -22.12 7.88 14.32
N GLY A 331 -23.13 7.75 15.19
CA GLY A 331 -24.53 7.85 14.82
C GLY A 331 -25.34 8.77 15.73
N THR A 332 -26.44 9.28 15.19
CA THR A 332 -27.36 10.18 15.92
C THR A 332 -28.11 9.53 17.09
N LEU A 333 -28.23 8.19 17.12
CA LEU A 333 -28.91 7.45 18.20
C LEU A 333 -27.93 6.69 19.07
N HIS A 334 -26.99 5.96 18.47
CA HIS A 334 -25.99 5.17 19.18
C HIS A 334 -24.77 6.00 19.60
N GLY A 335 -24.65 7.26 19.16
CA GLY A 335 -23.52 8.12 19.47
C GLY A 335 -22.21 7.60 18.87
N GLY A 336 -21.09 8.02 19.46
CA GLY A 336 -19.77 7.47 19.14
C GLY A 336 -19.55 6.14 19.86
N SER A 337 -19.33 5.04 19.13
CA SER A 337 -19.10 3.71 19.72
C SER A 337 -18.16 2.83 18.88
N ARG A 338 -17.46 1.90 19.51
CA ARG A 338 -16.59 0.90 18.85
C ARG A 338 -17.12 -0.53 19.01
N VAL A 339 -17.05 -1.32 17.95
CA VAL A 339 -17.35 -2.76 17.96
C VAL A 339 -16.25 -3.52 18.71
N ASP A 340 -16.61 -4.57 19.44
CA ASP A 340 -15.66 -5.49 20.06
C ASP A 340 -15.00 -6.36 18.98
N VAL A 341 -13.84 -5.94 18.47
CA VAL A 341 -13.15 -6.62 17.35
C VAL A 341 -12.85 -8.08 17.71
N ALA A 342 -12.24 -8.33 18.86
CA ALA A 342 -11.87 -9.68 19.28
C ALA A 342 -13.11 -10.61 19.36
N THR A 343 -14.16 -10.16 20.05
CA THR A 343 -15.39 -10.96 20.17
C THR A 343 -16.08 -11.14 18.82
N LEU A 344 -16.05 -10.13 17.95
CA LEU A 344 -16.60 -10.23 16.61
C LEU A 344 -15.88 -11.30 15.80
N LEU A 345 -14.54 -11.26 15.71
CA LEU A 345 -13.73 -12.21 14.94
C LEU A 345 -13.93 -13.65 15.42
N GLU A 346 -13.93 -13.87 16.74
CA GLU A 346 -14.20 -15.18 17.32
C GLU A 346 -15.62 -15.66 17.01
N THR A 347 -16.61 -14.76 17.01
CA THR A 347 -18.01 -15.11 16.76
C THR A 347 -18.25 -15.41 15.28
N ILE A 348 -17.76 -14.61 14.34
CA ILE A 348 -17.94 -14.88 12.91
C ILE A 348 -17.15 -16.10 12.44
N GLY A 349 -16.20 -16.59 13.24
CA GLY A 349 -15.40 -17.77 12.93
C GLY A 349 -14.49 -17.50 11.74
N TRP A 350 -13.77 -16.37 11.81
CA TRP A 350 -12.87 -15.84 10.79
C TRP A 350 -12.12 -16.95 10.04
N PRO A 351 -12.53 -17.29 8.79
CA PRO A 351 -11.85 -18.30 8.00
C PRO A 351 -10.57 -17.66 7.46
N ILE A 352 -9.45 -18.09 8.02
CA ILE A 352 -8.12 -17.68 7.66
C ILE A 352 -7.68 -18.54 6.45
N GLU A 353 -7.72 -18.00 5.23
CA GLU A 353 -7.09 -18.60 4.06
C GLU A 353 -5.67 -18.05 3.88
N CYS A 354 -4.77 -18.82 3.25
CA CYS A 354 -3.43 -18.31 2.98
C CYS A 354 -3.50 -17.08 2.06
N GLY A 355 -2.70 -16.06 2.38
CA GLY A 355 -2.72 -14.77 1.69
C GLY A 355 -3.80 -13.82 2.21
N ASP A 356 -4.62 -14.25 3.19
CA ASP A 356 -5.46 -13.32 3.95
C ASP A 356 -4.61 -12.58 5.02
N LEU A 357 -5.13 -11.43 5.45
CA LEU A 357 -4.64 -10.66 6.61
C LEU A 357 -4.28 -11.53 7.81
N GLY A 358 -3.08 -11.30 8.36
CA GLY A 358 -2.59 -12.03 9.53
C GLY A 358 -2.19 -13.47 9.25
N THR A 359 -2.11 -13.89 7.99
CA THR A 359 -1.56 -15.20 7.63
C THR A 359 -0.12 -15.12 7.22
N THR A 360 0.72 -15.89 7.90
CA THR A 360 2.04 -16.20 7.36
C THR A 360 1.88 -17.20 6.23
N TYR A 361 2.43 -16.86 5.06
CA TYR A 361 2.69 -17.83 4.00
C TYR A 361 3.39 -19.07 4.58
N PRO A 362 3.06 -20.29 4.09
CA PRO A 362 3.71 -21.51 4.54
C PRO A 362 5.24 -21.38 4.51
N PRO A 363 5.97 -21.91 5.50
CA PRO A 363 7.43 -21.86 5.47
C PRO A 363 7.97 -22.50 4.18
N GLY A 364 8.59 -21.69 3.32
CA GLY A 364 9.13 -22.12 2.03
C GLY A 364 8.28 -21.73 0.81
N ASP A 365 7.13 -21.08 1.02
CA ASP A 365 6.41 -20.33 0.00
C ASP A 365 7.12 -18.97 -0.15
N LEU A 366 8.02 -18.89 -1.12
CA LEU A 366 8.89 -17.74 -1.36
C LEU A 366 8.33 -16.81 -2.43
N ASN A 367 7.39 -17.30 -3.24
CA ASN A 367 6.71 -16.51 -4.26
C ASN A 367 5.33 -15.98 -3.79
N GLU A 368 4.93 -16.31 -2.56
CA GLU A 368 3.72 -15.84 -1.89
C GLU A 368 2.42 -16.27 -2.62
N ASP A 369 2.42 -17.47 -3.21
CA ASP A 369 1.31 -18.01 -4.02
C ASP A 369 0.41 -19.03 -3.28
N CYS A 370 0.68 -19.22 -1.99
CA CYS A 370 -0.01 -20.14 -1.08
C CYS A 370 0.25 -21.62 -1.35
N ARG A 371 1.34 -21.92 -2.04
CA ARG A 371 1.84 -23.28 -2.28
C ARG A 371 3.33 -23.32 -1.95
N VAL A 372 3.80 -24.53 -1.70
CA VAL A 372 5.24 -24.79 -1.60
C VAL A 372 5.56 -25.79 -2.69
N ASP A 373 6.07 -25.29 -3.80
CA ASP A 373 6.36 -26.08 -4.99
C ASP A 373 7.68 -25.69 -5.68
N ALA A 374 7.79 -26.03 -6.97
CA ALA A 374 9.02 -25.82 -7.71
C ALA A 374 9.27 -24.34 -8.03
N ASP A 375 8.22 -23.51 -8.07
CA ASP A 375 8.32 -22.09 -8.36
C ASP A 375 8.97 -21.35 -7.18
N ASP A 376 8.71 -21.78 -5.95
CA ASP A 376 9.44 -21.31 -4.75
C ASP A 376 10.93 -21.64 -4.79
N PHE A 377 11.27 -22.83 -5.29
CA PHE A 377 12.67 -23.19 -5.46
C PHE A 377 13.37 -22.29 -6.49
N VAL A 378 12.66 -21.82 -7.51
CA VAL A 378 13.20 -20.84 -8.47
C VAL A 378 13.49 -19.52 -7.77
N GLU A 379 12.57 -19.04 -6.92
CA GLU A 379 12.83 -17.85 -6.10
C GLU A 379 14.04 -18.08 -5.18
N LEU A 380 14.10 -19.18 -4.43
CA LEU A 380 15.24 -19.48 -3.57
C LEU A 380 16.57 -19.43 -4.35
N VAL A 381 16.63 -19.99 -5.56
CA VAL A 381 17.82 -20.00 -6.42
C VAL A 381 18.18 -18.60 -6.90
N ASN A 382 17.20 -17.75 -7.19
CA ASN A 382 17.42 -16.36 -7.59
C ASN A 382 18.10 -15.55 -6.47
N TRP A 383 17.78 -15.85 -5.21
CA TRP A 383 18.33 -15.18 -4.02
C TRP A 383 19.52 -15.90 -3.37
N TRP A 384 19.82 -17.14 -3.78
CA TRP A 384 20.79 -18.06 -3.14
C TRP A 384 22.22 -17.49 -3.00
N LEU A 385 22.62 -16.59 -3.91
CA LEU A 385 23.96 -15.98 -3.90
C LEU A 385 24.00 -14.59 -3.29
N ASN A 386 22.88 -14.07 -2.78
CA ASN A 386 22.87 -12.81 -2.05
C ASN A 386 23.47 -13.04 -0.66
N SER A 387 24.56 -12.31 -0.37
CA SER A 387 25.29 -12.42 0.89
C SER A 387 24.44 -11.93 2.06
N THR A 388 24.41 -12.68 3.16
CA THR A 388 23.82 -12.27 4.44
C THR A 388 24.83 -11.63 5.39
N GLU A 389 26.10 -11.50 4.99
CA GLU A 389 27.10 -10.81 5.81
C GLU A 389 26.88 -9.29 5.76
N PRO A 390 26.76 -8.60 6.91
CA PRO A 390 26.82 -7.15 6.94
C PRO A 390 28.22 -6.72 6.51
N ASP A 391 28.32 -5.76 5.59
CA ASP A 391 29.58 -5.24 5.08
C ASP A 391 30.44 -4.66 6.20
N ASN A 392 31.27 -5.50 6.81
CA ASN A 392 32.39 -5.06 7.64
C ASN A 392 33.43 -4.46 6.71
N GLN A 393 33.34 -3.15 6.52
CA GLN A 393 34.43 -2.35 5.97
C GLN A 393 35.63 -2.43 6.89
N ILE A 394 36.55 -3.33 6.56
CA ILE A 394 37.90 -3.30 7.06
C ILE A 394 38.57 -2.07 6.46
N THR A 395 38.70 -1.02 7.26
CA THR A 395 39.57 0.13 6.98
C THR A 395 41.01 -0.29 7.25
N ASP A 396 41.80 -0.41 6.19
CA ASP A 396 43.28 -0.29 6.23
C ASP A 396 43.73 0.79 5.25
#